data_AF-A0A8T1N2S6-F1
#
_entry.id   AF-A0A8T1N2S6-F1
#
_cell.length_a   1.000
_cell.length_b   1.000
_cell.length_c   1.000
_cell.angle_alpha   90.00
_cell.angle_beta   90.00
_cell.angle_gamma   90.00
#
_symmetry.space_group_name_H-M   'P 1'
#
loop_
_entity.id
_entity.type
_entity.pdbx_description
1 polymer ?
#
loop_
_entity_poly.entity_id
_entity_poly.type
_entity_poly.pdbx_seq_one_letter_code
_entity_poly.pdbx_strand_id
1 'polypeptide(L)' 'MGVSLNIDISSIVFFEPLPVIEFVRQLLKRDDTSKPLSDTERVKIKKALRGVKVEVTHCGNLIRRYRICGLTSQATREQA' A
#
# COMPACT_ATOMS: atom_id res chain seq x y z
N MET A 1 -0.62 50.22 4.75
CA MET A 1 -1.23 49.00 5.32
C MET A 1 -0.36 47.83 4.91
N GLY A 2 0.50 47.35 5.80
CA GLY A 2 1.42 46.24 5.51
C GLY A 2 0.74 44.89 5.73
N VAL A 3 0.85 43.98 4.77
CA VAL A 3 0.41 42.58 4.91
C VAL A 3 1.53 41.77 5.54
N SER A 4 1.20 40.98 6.56
CA SER A 4 2.12 40.05 7.22
C SER A 4 1.87 38.62 6.75
N LEU A 5 2.94 37.85 6.65
CA LEU A 5 2.92 36.43 6.32
C LEU A 5 3.36 35.65 7.55
N ASN A 6 2.52 34.74 8.03
CA ASN A 6 2.82 33.89 9.16
C ASN A 6 3.15 32.48 8.65
N ILE A 7 4.36 32.00 8.97
CA ILE A 7 4.86 30.68 8.61
C ILE A 7 5.27 30.00 9.90
N ASP A 8 4.80 28.76 10.09
CA ASP A 8 5.22 27.89 11.18
C ASP A 8 5.57 26.50 10.63
N ILE A 9 6.38 25.76 11.38
CA ILE A 9 6.85 24.42 11.00
C ILE A 9 5.83 23.39 11.47
N SER A 10 5.50 22.42 10.61
CA SER A 10 4.68 21.26 10.97
C SER A 10 5.36 19.96 10.59
N SER A 11 5.02 18.87 11.28
CA SER A 11 5.51 17.51 10.99
C SER A 11 4.35 16.52 10.97
N ILE A 12 4.32 15.65 9.96
CA ILE A 12 3.28 14.64 9.73
C ILE A 12 3.98 13.34 9.32
N VAL A 13 3.46 12.19 9.75
CA VAL A 13 3.96 10.88 9.34
C VAL A 13 3.34 10.49 8.00
N PHE A 14 4.19 10.11 7.04
CA PHE A 14 3.78 9.62 5.73
C PHE A 14 4.21 8.17 5.55
N PHE A 15 3.48 7.44 4.70
CA PHE A 15 3.97 6.17 4.20
C PHE A 15 5.11 6.42 3.22
N GLU A 16 6.22 5.72 3.39
CA GLU A 16 7.26 5.64 2.37
C GLU A 16 6.66 5.01 1.10
N PRO A 17 6.93 5.56 -0.10
CA PRO A 17 6.49 4.94 -1.34
C PRO A 17 7.20 3.59 -1.50
N LEU A 18 6.47 2.53 -1.20
CA LEU A 18 6.97 1.15 -1.17
C LEU A 18 6.08 0.22 -2.00
N PRO A 19 6.63 -0.77 -2.74
CA PRO A 19 5.83 -1.79 -3.39
C PRO A 19 4.91 -2.50 -2.39
N VAL A 20 3.65 -2.70 -2.76
CA VAL A 20 2.65 -3.33 -1.86
C VAL A 20 3.12 -4.71 -1.38
N ILE A 21 3.82 -5.46 -2.22
CA ILE A 21 4.37 -6.77 -1.86
C ILE A 21 5.41 -6.65 -0.74
N GLU A 22 6.28 -5.65 -0.82
CA GLU A 22 7.33 -5.42 0.17
C GLU A 22 6.76 -4.87 1.48
N PHE A 23 5.76 -3.99 1.40
CA PHE A 23 4.98 -3.58 2.57
C PHE A 23 4.36 -4.79 3.30
N VAL A 24 3.80 -5.74 2.55
CA VAL A 24 3.23 -6.97 3.14
C VAL A 24 4.31 -7.85 3.78
N ARG A 25 5.50 -7.96 3.16
CA ARG A 25 6.64 -8.67 3.77
C ARG A 25 7.04 -8.05 5.10
N GLN A 26 7.19 -6.73 5.15
CA GLN A 26 7.52 -6.00 6.38
C GLN A 26 6.42 -6.16 7.45
N LEU A 27 5.15 -6.05 7.05
CA LEU A 27 4.00 -6.21 7.93
C LEU A 27 3.93 -7.60 8.57
N LEU A 28 4.23 -8.65 7.79
CA LEU A 28 4.21 -10.04 8.23
C LEU A 28 5.55 -10.52 8.83
N LYS A 29 6.61 -9.69 8.74
CA LYS A 29 7.99 -10.06 9.09
C LYS A 29 8.44 -11.35 8.41
N ARG A 30 8.21 -11.44 7.10
CA ARG A 30 8.45 -12.65 6.32
C ARG A 30 9.02 -12.31 4.95
N ASP A 31 10.08 -13.01 4.56
CA ASP A 31 10.75 -12.81 3.27
C ASP A 31 10.17 -13.68 2.16
N ASP A 32 9.75 -14.91 2.48
CA ASP A 32 9.23 -15.87 1.50
C ASP A 32 7.77 -15.60 1.11
N THR A 33 7.53 -15.21 -0.14
CA THR A 33 6.18 -15.05 -0.71
C THR A 33 5.60 -16.32 -1.33
N SER A 34 6.37 -17.42 -1.33
CA SER A 34 5.97 -18.69 -1.96
C SER A 34 4.85 -19.42 -1.23
N LYS A 35 4.82 -19.39 0.11
CA LYS A 35 3.75 -20.07 0.87
C LYS A 35 2.48 -19.20 0.89
N PRO A 36 1.30 -19.81 0.72
CA PRO A 36 0.02 -19.12 0.80
C PRO A 36 -0.17 -18.34 2.11
N LEU A 37 -0.97 -17.28 2.02
CA LEU A 37 -1.40 -16.52 3.20
C LEU A 37 -2.46 -17.30 3.98
N SER A 38 -2.25 -17.45 5.28
CA SER A 38 -3.25 -17.92 6.24
C SER A 38 -4.38 -16.91 6.39
N ASP A 39 -5.54 -17.35 6.90
CA ASP A 39 -6.68 -16.46 7.11
C ASP A 39 -6.37 -15.31 8.09
N THR A 40 -5.55 -15.58 9.11
CA THR A 40 -5.12 -14.55 10.06
C THR A 40 -4.25 -13.48 9.41
N GLU A 41 -3.32 -13.87 8.53
CA GLU A 41 -2.49 -12.94 7.75
C GLU A 41 -3.34 -12.13 6.78
N ARG A 42 -4.31 -12.76 6.09
CA ARG A 42 -5.25 -12.08 5.20
C ARG A 42 -6.05 -11.00 5.92
N VAL A 43 -6.54 -11.28 7.12
CA VAL A 43 -7.26 -10.28 7.93
C VAL A 43 -6.34 -9.13 8.34
N LYS A 44 -5.09 -9.42 8.73
CA LYS A 44 -4.09 -8.37 9.07
C LYS A 44 -3.79 -7.47 7.87
N ILE A 45 -3.49 -8.06 6.71
CA ILE A 45 -3.20 -7.29 5.49
C ILE A 45 -4.43 -6.47 5.08
N LYS A 46 -5.63 -7.08 5.10
CA LYS A 46 -6.88 -6.38 4.74
C LYS A 46 -7.11 -5.15 5.62
N LYS A 47 -6.82 -5.23 6.91
CA LYS A 47 -6.92 -4.09 7.84
C LYS A 47 -5.87 -3.02 7.53
N ALA A 48 -4.61 -3.41 7.31
CA ALA A 48 -3.51 -2.48 7.07
C ALA A 48 -3.65 -1.71 5.75
N LEU A 49 -4.16 -2.36 4.69
CA LEU A 49 -4.27 -1.75 3.37
C LEU A 49 -5.61 -1.06 3.10
N ARG A 50 -6.60 -1.18 4.01
CA ARG A 50 -7.94 -0.64 3.76
C ARG A 50 -7.88 0.88 3.59
N GLY A 51 -8.29 1.34 2.41
CA GLY A 51 -8.38 2.76 2.09
C GLY A 51 -7.07 3.41 1.66
N VAL A 52 -5.97 2.64 1.57
CA VAL A 52 -4.70 3.10 1.00
C VAL A 52 -4.87 3.32 -0.51
N LYS A 53 -4.32 4.42 -1.01
CA LYS A 53 -4.19 4.68 -2.46
C LYS A 53 -2.91 4.04 -2.97
N VAL A 54 -3.03 3.23 -4.03
CA VAL A 54 -1.90 2.55 -4.67
C VAL A 54 -1.83 2.91 -6.13
N GLU A 55 -0.62 2.91 -6.67
CA GLU A 55 -0.33 3.13 -8.07
C GLU A 55 0.04 1.79 -8.72
N VAL A 56 -0.40 1.58 -9.96
CA VAL A 56 -0.03 0.38 -10.72
C VAL A 56 1.20 0.64 -11.58
N THR A 57 2.14 -0.29 -11.58
CA THR A 57 3.42 -0.17 -12.30
C THR A 57 3.41 -0.81 -13.69
N HIS A 58 2.38 -1.58 -14.04
CA HIS A 58 2.31 -2.30 -15.32
C HIS A 58 1.77 -1.44 -16.48
N CYS A 59 1.31 -0.22 -16.23
CA CYS A 59 0.62 0.63 -17.22
C CYS A 59 1.56 1.60 -17.96
N GLY A 60 2.84 1.29 -18.10
CA GLY A 60 3.80 2.11 -18.84
C GLY A 60 3.76 3.58 -18.43
N ASN A 61 3.52 4.49 -19.39
CA ASN A 61 3.47 5.94 -19.16
C ASN A 61 2.17 6.43 -18.49
N LEU A 62 1.17 5.58 -18.30
CA LEU A 62 -0.11 6.00 -17.72
C LEU A 62 -0.14 5.73 -16.21
N ILE A 63 -0.07 6.80 -15.42
CA ILE A 63 -0.23 6.71 -13.97
C ILE A 63 -1.70 6.44 -13.64
N ARG A 64 -2.00 5.22 -13.18
CA ARG A 64 -3.32 4.84 -12.67
C ARG A 64 -3.24 4.58 -11.18
N ARG A 65 -4.13 5.23 -10.42
CA ARG A 65 -4.21 5.11 -8.97
C ARG A 65 -5.57 4.56 -8.56
N TYR A 66 -5.56 3.63 -7.62
CA TYR A 66 -6.75 3.00 -7.07
C TYR A 66 -6.76 3.08 -5.55
N ARG A 67 -7.95 3.07 -4.95
CA ARG A 67 -8.11 2.90 -3.51
C ARG A 67 -8.39 1.43 -3.21
N ILE A 68 -7.62 0.84 -2.31
CA ILE A 68 -7.85 -0.55 -1.91
C ILE A 68 -9.13 -0.63 -1.07
N CYS A 69 -10.11 -1.40 -1.56
CA CYS A 69 -11.36 -1.69 -0.84
C CYS A 69 -11.31 -3.00 -0.05
N GLY A 70 -10.48 -3.95 -0.46
CA GLY A 70 -10.37 -5.25 0.18
C GLY A 70 -9.35 -6.16 -0.51
N LEU A 71 -9.27 -7.39 -0.01
CA LEU A 71 -8.45 -8.46 -0.56
C LEU A 71 -9.34 -9.62 -0.99
N THR A 72 -9.01 -10.24 -2.11
CA THR A 72 -9.66 -11.46 -2.59
C THR A 72 -9.19 -12.67 -1.78
N SER A 73 -10.05 -13.69 -1.65
CA SER A 73 -9.72 -14.96 -0.98
C SER A 73 -8.98 -15.94 -1.90
N GLN A 74 -9.19 -15.81 -3.21
CA GLN A 74 -8.53 -16.61 -4.24
C GLN A 74 -7.16 -16.03 -4.57
N ALA A 75 -6.16 -16.90 -4.64
CA ALA A 75 -4.82 -16.54 -5.10
C ALA A 75 -4.86 -16.25 -6.61
N THR A 76 -4.06 -15.28 -7.05
CA THR A 76 -3.85 -15.03 -8.48
C THR A 76 -3.19 -16.26 -9.09
N ARG A 77 -3.80 -16.83 -10.13
CA ARG A 77 -3.12 -17.80 -10.99
C ARG A 77 -2.20 -17.00 -11.91
N GLU A 78 -0.92 -17.35 -11.98
CA GLU A 78 -0.04 -16.80 -13.01
C GLU A 78 -0.67 -17.07 -14.38
N GLN A 79 -0.89 -16.00 -15.16
CA GLN A 79 -1.16 -16.17 -16.59
C GLN A 79 0.20 -16.49 -17.22
N ALA A 80 0.36 -17.74 -17.63
CA ALA A 80 1.47 -18.18 -18.47
C ALA A 80 1.45 -17.45 -19.82
#